data_AF-A0A971GIY6-F1
#
_entry.id   AF-A0A971GIY6-F1
#
_cell.length_a   1.000
_cell.length_b   1.000
_cell.length_c   1.000
_cell.angle_alpha   90.00
_cell.angle_beta   90.00
_cell.angle_gamma   90.00
#
_symmetry.space_group_name_H-M   'P 1'
#
loop_
_entity.id
_entity.type
_entity.pdbx_description
1 polymer ?
#
loop_
_entity_poly.entity_id
_entity_poly.type
_entity_poly.pdbx_seq_one_letter_code
_entity_poly.pdbx_strand_id
1 'polypeptide(L)'
;MSLRLKYIIVCFILALNAAGAYAGTDINLAGRWEYCIISSEKDYPAADTVRWSMVNLPARDLYELIARQKNITRGYLLFRKTFTLESIPAEKLLFQAGEIMNTDMVFVNGKSVGRTGIFPPFFRSGWAKFRNYPVPPEYLLQGENRIEIITYFDAELWIISPLRLIDEERGSYDFMIKNLLQIEYIHAFSILLLSFSILFISIYLKRRKEVMYFYYAMTTLFLADMMILQ
;
A
#
# COMPACT_ATOMS: atom_id res chain seq x y z
N MET A 1 34.22 -19.75 29.53
CA MET A 1 33.01 -18.89 29.55
C MET A 1 32.44 -18.88 30.96
N SER A 2 32.33 -17.70 31.60
CA SER A 2 31.87 -17.61 33.00
C SER A 2 30.41 -18.06 33.14
N LEU A 3 30.04 -18.63 34.29
CA LEU A 3 28.68 -19.11 34.57
C LEU A 3 27.63 -18.02 34.35
N ARG A 4 27.97 -16.77 34.68
CA ARG A 4 27.13 -15.58 34.44
C ARG A 4 26.86 -15.31 32.96
N LEU A 5 27.84 -15.52 32.08
CA LEU A 5 27.67 -15.29 30.64
C LEU A 5 26.71 -16.31 30.02
N LYS A 6 26.69 -17.55 30.53
CA LYS A 6 25.74 -18.59 30.09
C LYS A 6 24.30 -18.22 30.45
N TYR A 7 24.06 -17.71 31.65
CA TYR A 7 22.71 -17.27 32.06
C TYR A 7 22.23 -16.06 31.25
N ILE A 8 23.11 -15.10 30.96
CA ILE A 8 22.76 -13.95 30.10
C ILE A 8 22.38 -14.42 28.70
N ILE A 9 23.16 -15.32 28.09
CA ILE A 9 22.86 -15.87 26.76
C ILE A 9 21.55 -16.66 26.77
N VAL A 10 21.28 -17.47 27.81
CA VAL A 10 20.04 -18.23 27.94
C VAL A 10 18.84 -17.29 28.11
N CYS A 11 18.94 -16.25 28.94
CA CYS A 11 17.88 -15.25 29.07
C CYS A 11 17.64 -14.48 27.77
N PHE A 12 18.71 -14.19 27.01
CA PHE A 12 18.59 -13.54 25.70
C PHE A 12 17.90 -14.45 24.68
N ILE A 13 18.27 -15.74 24.63
CA ILE A 13 17.63 -16.74 23.76
C ILE A 13 16.16 -16.96 24.17
N LEU A 14 15.86 -17.02 25.47
CA LEU A 14 14.49 -17.16 25.98
C LEU A 14 13.65 -15.91 25.68
N ALA A 15 14.22 -14.71 25.77
CA ALA A 15 13.54 -13.47 25.39
C ALA A 15 13.29 -13.39 23.86
N LEU A 16 14.25 -13.86 23.05
CA LEU A 16 14.10 -14.00 21.59
C LEU A 16 13.03 -15.02 21.21
N ASN A 17 12.86 -16.10 21.98
CA ASN A 17 11.81 -17.11 21.73
C ASN A 17 10.45 -16.72 22.33
N ALA A 18 10.41 -15.96 23.42
CA ALA A 18 9.16 -15.46 23.99
C ALA A 18 8.44 -14.45 23.07
N ALA A 19 9.20 -13.75 22.21
CA ALA A 19 8.65 -12.91 21.15
C ALA A 19 8.09 -13.70 19.95
N GLY A 20 8.34 -15.01 19.88
CA GLY A 20 8.11 -15.84 18.70
C GLY A 20 7.07 -16.94 18.92
N ALA A 21 5.82 -16.60 19.25
CA ALA A 21 4.66 -17.47 19.04
C ALA A 21 3.31 -16.75 19.24
N TYR A 22 3.15 -15.49 18.80
CA TYR A 22 1.79 -14.99 18.61
C TYR A 22 1.28 -15.51 17.26
N ALA A 23 0.59 -16.65 17.30
CA ALA A 23 -0.11 -17.21 16.16
C ALA A 23 -1.41 -16.41 15.92
N GLY A 24 -1.28 -15.14 15.57
CA GLY A 24 -2.41 -14.31 15.17
C GLY A 24 -2.98 -14.75 13.82
N THR A 25 -4.18 -14.27 13.51
CA THR A 25 -4.85 -14.48 12.23
C THR A 25 -4.07 -13.81 11.09
N ASP A 26 -3.71 -14.56 10.05
CA ASP A 26 -3.24 -14.04 8.76
C ASP A 26 -3.93 -14.83 7.63
N ILE A 27 -4.87 -14.18 6.96
CA ILE A 27 -5.65 -14.74 5.86
C ILE A 27 -5.10 -14.18 4.56
N ASN A 28 -4.47 -15.05 3.77
CA ASN A 28 -3.94 -14.70 2.47
C ASN A 28 -5.09 -14.46 1.46
N LEU A 29 -5.15 -13.25 0.89
CA LEU A 29 -6.11 -12.90 -0.15
C LEU A 29 -5.47 -12.92 -1.56
N ALA A 30 -4.21 -13.28 -1.72
CA ALA A 30 -3.58 -13.45 -3.03
C ALA A 30 -4.18 -14.60 -3.86
N GLY A 31 -3.80 -14.67 -5.13
CA GLY A 31 -4.27 -15.67 -6.07
C GLY A 31 -5.43 -15.15 -6.93
N ARG A 32 -6.43 -16.00 -7.15
CA ARG A 32 -7.49 -15.72 -8.12
C ARG A 32 -8.54 -14.75 -7.55
N TRP A 33 -8.90 -13.74 -8.35
CA TRP A 33 -9.91 -12.72 -8.11
C TRP A 33 -10.84 -12.60 -9.33
N GLU A 34 -12.08 -12.20 -9.07
CA GLU A 34 -13.00 -11.75 -10.10
C GLU A 34 -12.84 -10.24 -10.29
N TYR A 35 -13.02 -9.74 -11.50
CA TYR A 35 -13.08 -8.30 -11.76
C TYR A 35 -14.12 -7.95 -12.82
N CYS A 36 -14.62 -6.72 -12.75
CA CYS A 36 -15.45 -6.12 -13.79
C CYS A 36 -15.16 -4.62 -13.92
N ILE A 37 -15.59 -4.03 -15.03
CA ILE A 37 -15.49 -2.59 -15.28
C ILE A 37 -16.82 -1.94 -14.91
N ILE A 38 -16.75 -0.85 -14.16
CA ILE A 38 -17.90 -0.02 -13.77
C ILE A 38 -17.69 1.43 -14.26
N SER A 39 -18.73 2.26 -14.23
CA SER A 39 -18.66 3.63 -14.77
C SER A 39 -18.24 4.65 -13.71
N SER A 40 -18.56 4.39 -12.45
CA SER A 40 -18.17 5.19 -11.28
C SER A 40 -18.14 4.34 -10.02
N GLU A 41 -17.41 4.78 -9.02
CA GLU A 41 -17.46 4.27 -7.65
C GLU A 41 -18.87 4.29 -7.03
N LYS A 42 -19.78 5.12 -7.56
CA LYS A 42 -21.19 5.18 -7.16
C LYS A 42 -22.02 4.02 -7.69
N ASP A 43 -21.51 3.26 -8.65
CA ASP A 43 -22.18 2.07 -9.20
C ASP A 43 -21.97 0.83 -8.32
N TYR A 44 -21.54 1.01 -7.06
CA TYR A 44 -21.43 -0.06 -6.09
C TYR A 44 -22.72 -0.21 -5.27
N PRO A 45 -23.25 -1.44 -5.08
CA PRO A 45 -22.74 -2.70 -5.64
C PRO A 45 -22.97 -2.81 -7.15
N ALA A 46 -22.09 -3.51 -7.85
CA ALA A 46 -22.23 -3.70 -9.30
C ALA A 46 -23.57 -4.35 -9.65
N ALA A 47 -24.18 -3.88 -10.74
CA ALA A 47 -25.45 -4.41 -11.23
C ALA A 47 -25.35 -5.90 -11.61
N ASP A 48 -26.44 -6.64 -11.45
CA ASP A 48 -26.50 -8.09 -11.73
C ASP A 48 -26.18 -8.46 -13.20
N THR A 49 -26.32 -7.50 -14.11
CA THR A 49 -26.03 -7.68 -15.55
C THR A 49 -24.54 -7.64 -15.88
N VAL A 50 -23.69 -7.26 -14.92
CA VAL A 50 -22.25 -7.09 -15.16
C VAL A 50 -21.55 -8.44 -15.30
N ARG A 51 -20.76 -8.59 -16.36
CA ARG A 51 -19.96 -9.79 -16.61
C ARG A 51 -18.63 -9.73 -15.89
N TRP A 52 -18.38 -10.71 -15.03
CA TRP A 52 -17.13 -10.88 -14.31
C TRP A 52 -16.10 -11.64 -15.14
N SER A 53 -14.83 -11.27 -14.99
CA SER A 53 -13.66 -11.93 -15.58
C SER A 53 -12.66 -12.27 -14.49
N MET A 54 -11.77 -13.23 -14.74
CA MET A 54 -10.79 -13.67 -13.73
C MET A 54 -9.45 -12.99 -13.92
N VAL A 55 -8.77 -12.69 -12.82
CA VAL A 55 -7.38 -12.20 -12.80
C VAL A 55 -6.66 -12.72 -11.56
N ASN A 56 -5.34 -12.83 -11.62
CA ASN A 56 -4.54 -13.12 -10.44
C ASN A 56 -4.03 -11.81 -9.82
N LEU A 57 -4.23 -11.66 -8.52
CA LEU A 57 -3.69 -10.56 -7.72
C LEU A 57 -2.78 -11.11 -6.63
N PRO A 58 -1.78 -10.37 -6.17
CA PRO A 58 -1.33 -9.07 -6.69
C PRO A 58 -0.64 -9.17 -8.06
N ALA A 59 -0.68 -8.10 -8.85
CA ALA A 59 -0.09 -8.00 -10.19
C ALA A 59 0.33 -6.56 -10.52
N ARG A 60 1.50 -6.40 -11.16
CA ARG A 60 2.06 -5.11 -11.61
C ARG A 60 1.65 -4.73 -13.03
N ASP A 61 1.24 -5.71 -13.82
CA ASP A 61 0.94 -5.64 -15.24
C ASP A 61 -0.57 -5.63 -15.54
N LEU A 62 -1.40 -5.24 -14.56
CA LEU A 62 -2.86 -5.23 -14.72
C LEU A 62 -3.33 -4.32 -15.87
N TYR A 63 -2.61 -3.24 -16.15
CA TYR A 63 -2.91 -2.39 -17.31
C TYR A 63 -2.85 -3.20 -18.62
N GLU A 64 -1.81 -4.01 -18.80
CA GLU A 64 -1.63 -4.85 -19.98
C GLU A 64 -2.66 -5.99 -20.02
N LEU A 65 -2.96 -6.59 -18.87
CA LEU A 65 -3.90 -7.71 -18.75
C LEU A 65 -5.37 -7.31 -18.92
N ILE A 66 -5.73 -6.06 -18.59
CA ILE A 66 -7.14 -5.63 -18.54
C ILE A 66 -7.39 -4.46 -19.49
N ALA A 67 -6.73 -3.33 -19.24
CA ALA A 67 -7.05 -2.04 -19.85
C ALA A 67 -6.66 -2.01 -21.34
N ARG A 68 -5.43 -2.45 -21.66
CA ARG A 68 -4.93 -2.49 -23.04
C ARG A 68 -5.71 -3.46 -23.92
N GLN A 69 -6.06 -4.64 -23.42
CA GLN A 69 -6.86 -5.62 -24.17
C GLN A 69 -8.24 -5.08 -24.56
N LYS A 70 -8.80 -4.17 -23.75
CA LYS A 70 -10.11 -3.55 -23.97
C LYS A 70 -10.02 -2.17 -24.62
N ASN A 71 -8.81 -1.71 -24.96
CA ASN A 71 -8.53 -0.38 -25.50
C ASN A 71 -9.08 0.77 -24.61
N ILE A 72 -8.96 0.62 -23.28
CA ILE A 72 -9.39 1.60 -22.29
C ILE A 72 -8.14 2.21 -21.66
N THR A 73 -8.07 3.54 -21.59
CA THR A 73 -6.93 4.26 -21.00
C THR A 73 -7.19 4.72 -19.58
N ARG A 74 -8.46 4.85 -19.17
CA ARG A 74 -8.88 5.21 -17.82
C ARG A 74 -10.27 4.66 -17.53
N GLY A 75 -10.55 4.40 -16.26
CA GLY A 75 -11.85 3.90 -15.84
C GLY A 75 -11.84 3.33 -14.43
N TYR A 76 -12.97 2.71 -14.07
CA TYR A 76 -13.15 2.10 -12.76
C TYR A 76 -13.18 0.58 -12.90
N LEU A 77 -12.49 -0.09 -11.98
CA LEU A 77 -12.52 -1.54 -11.86
C LEU A 77 -13.02 -1.92 -10.47
N LEU A 78 -13.91 -2.90 -10.44
CA LEU A 78 -14.33 -3.56 -9.21
C LEU A 78 -13.73 -4.96 -9.20
N PHE A 79 -12.88 -5.22 -8.23
CA PHE A 79 -12.33 -6.54 -7.93
C PHE A 79 -13.13 -7.18 -6.80
N ARG A 80 -13.28 -8.51 -6.84
CA ARG A 80 -14.01 -9.31 -5.86
C ARG A 80 -13.25 -10.59 -5.55
N LYS A 81 -13.22 -10.96 -4.27
CA LYS A 81 -12.74 -12.25 -3.80
C LYS A 81 -13.63 -12.77 -2.68
N THR A 82 -13.91 -14.07 -2.71
CA THR A 82 -14.51 -14.80 -1.59
C THR A 82 -13.44 -15.51 -0.77
N PHE A 83 -13.66 -15.57 0.54
CA PHE A 83 -12.81 -16.31 1.48
C PHE A 83 -13.69 -16.88 2.59
N THR A 84 -13.24 -17.98 3.22
CA THR A 84 -14.02 -18.68 4.24
C THR A 84 -13.36 -18.54 5.60
N LEU A 85 -14.18 -18.30 6.62
CA LEU A 85 -13.78 -18.27 8.03
C LEU A 85 -14.43 -19.42 8.78
N GLU A 86 -13.64 -20.25 9.47
CA GLU A 86 -14.17 -21.32 10.32
C GLU A 86 -14.90 -20.76 11.55
N SER A 87 -14.38 -19.65 12.08
CA SER A 87 -14.96 -18.86 13.17
C SER A 87 -14.61 -17.39 12.95
N ILE A 88 -15.41 -16.48 13.54
CA ILE A 88 -15.07 -15.05 13.53
C ILE A 88 -13.92 -14.84 14.50
N PRO A 89 -12.77 -14.29 14.06
CA PRO A 89 -11.65 -14.02 14.95
C PRO A 89 -12.06 -13.10 16.10
N ALA A 90 -11.62 -13.41 17.31
CA ALA A 90 -11.87 -12.57 18.49
C ALA A 90 -11.06 -11.27 18.44
N GLU A 91 -9.92 -11.31 17.77
CA GLU A 91 -9.08 -10.16 17.49
C GLU A 91 -9.62 -9.33 16.32
N LYS A 92 -9.38 -8.02 16.36
CA LYS A 92 -9.70 -7.15 15.24
C LYS A 92 -8.75 -7.45 14.09
N LEU A 93 -9.28 -7.40 12.87
CA LEU A 93 -8.48 -7.58 11.66
C LEU A 93 -8.24 -6.26 10.94
N LEU A 94 -7.14 -6.21 10.21
CA LEU A 94 -6.75 -5.16 9.28
C LEU A 94 -6.68 -5.75 7.88
N PHE A 95 -7.37 -5.13 6.93
CA PHE A 95 -7.09 -5.35 5.53
C PHE A 95 -5.78 -4.65 5.17
N GLN A 96 -4.83 -5.44 4.67
CA GLN A 96 -3.56 -4.95 4.19
C GLN A 96 -3.39 -5.21 2.71
N ALA A 97 -3.00 -4.16 2.00
CA ALA A 97 -2.51 -4.23 0.64
C ALA A 97 -1.21 -3.43 0.50
N GLY A 98 -0.38 -3.79 -0.47
CA GLY A 98 0.70 -2.92 -0.92
C GLY A 98 0.14 -1.67 -1.61
N GLU A 99 0.81 -1.25 -2.68
CA GLU A 99 0.29 -0.15 -3.50
C GLU A 99 -0.95 -0.62 -4.28
N ILE A 100 -2.00 0.21 -4.25
CA ILE A 100 -3.15 0.09 -5.15
C ILE A 100 -3.19 1.35 -6.01
N MET A 101 -3.07 1.16 -7.31
CA MET A 101 -3.07 2.24 -8.29
C MET A 101 -4.50 2.48 -8.81
N ASN A 102 -5.04 3.71 -8.84
CA ASN A 102 -4.50 4.97 -8.31
C ASN A 102 -5.17 5.35 -6.98
N THR A 103 -6.46 5.06 -6.87
CA THR A 103 -7.31 5.36 -5.70
C THR A 103 -8.19 4.17 -5.44
N ASP A 104 -8.45 3.86 -4.19
CA ASP A 104 -9.20 2.67 -3.83
C ASP A 104 -10.27 2.91 -2.76
N MET A 105 -11.30 2.09 -2.81
CA MET A 105 -12.30 1.93 -1.77
C MET A 105 -12.56 0.44 -1.57
N VAL A 106 -12.43 -0.02 -0.32
CA VAL A 106 -12.51 -1.43 0.04
C VAL A 106 -13.78 -1.69 0.84
N PHE A 107 -14.42 -2.82 0.55
CA PHE A 107 -15.63 -3.28 1.18
C PHE A 107 -15.46 -4.72 1.65
N VAL A 108 -16.03 -5.04 2.81
CA VAL A 108 -16.18 -6.41 3.32
C VAL A 108 -17.66 -6.66 3.52
N ASN A 109 -18.19 -7.71 2.87
CA ASN A 109 -19.60 -8.08 2.88
C ASN A 109 -20.55 -6.89 2.62
N GLY A 110 -20.21 -6.03 1.65
CA GLY A 110 -21.02 -4.85 1.29
C GLY A 110 -20.75 -3.58 2.12
N LYS A 111 -19.97 -3.67 3.20
CA LYS A 111 -19.72 -2.55 4.13
C LYS A 111 -18.33 -1.96 3.89
N SER A 112 -18.24 -0.64 3.76
CA SER A 112 -16.96 0.04 3.49
C SER A 112 -16.04 -0.02 4.71
N VAL A 113 -14.78 -0.44 4.51
CA VAL A 113 -13.77 -0.56 5.57
C VAL A 113 -12.66 0.49 5.45
N GLY A 114 -12.47 1.06 4.27
CA GLY A 114 -11.45 2.09 4.07
C GLY A 114 -11.37 2.60 2.64
N ARG A 115 -10.65 3.70 2.48
CA ARG A 115 -10.38 4.32 1.18
C ARG A 115 -9.06 5.08 1.22
N THR A 116 -8.39 5.17 0.08
CA THR A 116 -7.19 6.00 -0.10
C THR A 116 -7.22 6.72 -1.44
N GLY A 117 -6.82 8.00 -1.40
CA GLY A 117 -6.93 8.91 -2.54
C GLY A 117 -8.34 9.49 -2.71
N ILE A 118 -8.55 10.22 -3.79
CA ILE A 118 -9.82 10.87 -4.13
C ILE A 118 -10.16 10.52 -5.57
N PHE A 119 -11.32 9.90 -5.79
CA PHE A 119 -11.84 9.58 -7.11
C PHE A 119 -12.18 10.87 -7.90
N PRO A 120 -12.24 10.83 -9.25
CA PRO A 120 -12.71 11.95 -10.06
C PRO A 120 -14.05 12.55 -9.56
N PRO A 121 -14.31 13.86 -9.78
CA PRO A 121 -13.55 14.79 -10.60
C PRO A 121 -12.35 15.45 -9.90
N PHE A 122 -12.30 15.45 -8.57
CA PHE A 122 -11.21 16.05 -7.78
C PHE A 122 -10.09 15.04 -7.53
N PHE A 123 -9.61 14.44 -8.62
CA PHE A 123 -8.73 13.29 -8.57
C PHE A 123 -7.45 13.57 -7.77
N ARG A 124 -7.16 12.69 -6.81
CA ARG A 124 -5.89 12.68 -6.06
C ARG A 124 -5.44 11.25 -5.89
N SER A 125 -4.34 10.89 -6.56
CA SER A 125 -3.78 9.56 -6.44
C SER A 125 -3.29 9.29 -5.01
N GLY A 126 -3.47 8.06 -4.56
CA GLY A 126 -2.92 7.54 -3.32
C GLY A 126 -1.93 6.40 -3.54
N TRP A 127 -1.45 6.21 -4.77
CA TRP A 127 -0.68 5.04 -5.21
C TRP A 127 0.46 4.63 -4.25
N ALA A 128 1.25 5.59 -3.76
CA ALA A 128 2.46 5.35 -2.98
C ALA A 128 2.22 4.92 -1.51
N LYS A 129 0.97 4.78 -1.06
CA LYS A 129 0.68 4.42 0.34
C LYS A 129 0.54 2.91 0.53
N PHE A 130 0.97 2.39 1.66
CA PHE A 130 0.57 1.05 2.09
C PHE A 130 -0.88 1.08 2.60
N ARG A 131 -1.71 0.09 2.25
CA ARG A 131 -3.10 0.04 2.74
C ARG A 131 -3.16 -0.71 4.04
N ASN A 132 -3.83 -0.11 5.02
CA ASN A 132 -4.03 -0.69 6.35
C ASN A 132 -5.39 -0.22 6.87
N TYR A 133 -6.46 -0.93 6.51
CA TYR A 133 -7.83 -0.55 6.85
C TYR A 133 -8.41 -1.46 7.93
N PRO A 134 -8.98 -0.91 9.02
CA PRO A 134 -9.63 -1.73 10.03
C PRO A 134 -10.86 -2.42 9.46
N VAL A 135 -10.99 -3.71 9.73
CA VAL A 135 -12.16 -4.52 9.38
C VAL A 135 -12.91 -4.81 10.68
N PRO A 136 -14.05 -4.14 10.92
CA PRO A 136 -14.86 -4.40 12.11
C PRO A 136 -15.33 -5.86 12.14
N PRO A 137 -15.21 -6.58 13.27
CA PRO A 137 -15.63 -7.99 13.37
C PRO A 137 -17.10 -8.21 12.99
N GLU A 138 -17.97 -7.23 13.23
CA GLU A 138 -19.39 -7.25 12.85
C GLU A 138 -19.64 -7.14 11.34
N TYR A 139 -18.59 -6.98 10.54
CA TYR A 139 -18.66 -7.06 9.08
C TYR A 139 -18.36 -8.48 8.59
N LEU A 140 -17.76 -9.32 9.43
CA LEU A 140 -17.41 -10.70 9.13
C LEU A 140 -18.54 -11.66 9.49
N LEU A 141 -18.60 -12.76 8.76
CA LEU A 141 -19.52 -13.85 8.95
C LEU A 141 -18.73 -15.12 9.24
N GLN A 142 -19.30 -16.02 10.04
CA GLN A 142 -18.81 -17.40 10.05
C GLN A 142 -19.19 -18.07 8.72
N GLY A 143 -18.25 -18.72 8.06
CA GLY A 143 -18.41 -19.27 6.71
C GLY A 143 -17.92 -18.32 5.62
N GLU A 144 -18.66 -18.22 4.52
CA GLU A 144 -18.26 -17.46 3.34
C GLU A 144 -18.35 -15.94 3.58
N ASN A 145 -17.28 -15.25 3.24
CA ASN A 145 -17.14 -13.81 3.27
C ASN A 145 -16.68 -13.32 1.90
N ARG A 146 -16.95 -12.04 1.61
CA ARG A 146 -16.56 -11.37 0.37
C ARG A 146 -15.82 -10.09 0.67
N ILE A 147 -14.70 -9.89 0.00
CA ILE A 147 -13.98 -8.63 -0.05
C ILE A 147 -14.00 -8.07 -1.47
N GLU A 148 -14.24 -6.77 -1.57
CA GLU A 148 -14.41 -6.06 -2.83
C GLU A 148 -13.55 -4.79 -2.81
N ILE A 149 -12.86 -4.52 -3.91
CA ILE A 149 -11.96 -3.36 -4.06
C ILE A 149 -12.37 -2.63 -5.32
N ILE A 150 -12.85 -1.40 -5.17
CA ILE A 150 -13.02 -0.48 -6.29
C ILE A 150 -11.71 0.28 -6.47
N THR A 151 -11.21 0.36 -7.68
CA THR A 151 -10.12 1.26 -8.05
C THR A 151 -10.47 2.11 -9.26
N TYR A 152 -9.90 3.31 -9.34
CA TYR A 152 -9.86 4.13 -10.55
C TYR A 152 -8.42 4.17 -11.06
N PHE A 153 -8.27 3.96 -12.36
CA PHE A 153 -6.99 4.00 -13.05
C PHE A 153 -6.98 5.06 -14.14
N ASP A 154 -5.81 5.65 -14.37
CA ASP A 154 -5.55 6.59 -15.47
C ASP A 154 -4.15 6.31 -16.01
N ALA A 155 -4.07 5.74 -17.22
CA ALA A 155 -2.89 5.23 -17.92
C ALA A 155 -2.12 4.07 -17.26
N GLU A 156 -2.21 3.91 -15.94
CA GLU A 156 -1.45 2.93 -15.17
C GLU A 156 -2.35 2.15 -14.20
N LEU A 157 -2.10 0.86 -13.99
CA LEU A 157 -2.91 0.01 -13.12
C LEU A 157 -2.08 -1.14 -12.54
N TRP A 158 -2.09 -1.27 -11.21
CA TRP A 158 -1.51 -2.38 -10.46
C TRP A 158 -2.13 -2.51 -9.07
N ILE A 159 -2.00 -3.70 -8.50
CA ILE A 159 -2.27 -4.00 -7.09
C ILE A 159 -1.10 -4.85 -6.61
N ILE A 160 -0.31 -4.36 -5.67
CA ILE A 160 0.95 -5.01 -5.25
C ILE A 160 0.79 -5.66 -3.88
N SER A 161 1.58 -6.72 -3.64
CA SER A 161 1.68 -7.44 -2.37
C SER A 161 1.99 -6.51 -1.18
N PRO A 162 1.57 -6.88 0.04
CA PRO A 162 0.73 -8.01 0.38
C PRO A 162 -0.72 -7.81 -0.09
N LEU A 163 -1.55 -8.85 0.04
CA LEU A 163 -3.00 -8.73 -0.07
C LEU A 163 -3.57 -9.73 0.93
N ARG A 164 -3.98 -9.28 2.11
CA ARG A 164 -4.32 -10.15 3.24
C ARG A 164 -5.26 -9.46 4.25
N LEU A 165 -5.86 -10.28 5.12
CA LEU A 165 -6.39 -9.83 6.41
C LEU A 165 -5.43 -10.31 7.49
N ILE A 166 -4.98 -9.42 8.37
CA ILE A 166 -4.06 -9.74 9.47
C ILE A 166 -4.62 -9.19 10.77
N ASP A 167 -4.30 -9.80 11.90
CA ASP A 167 -4.61 -9.23 13.22
C ASP A 167 -4.07 -7.81 13.39
N GLU A 168 -4.78 -7.02 14.20
CA GLU A 168 -4.49 -5.60 14.41
C GLU A 168 -3.12 -5.35 15.03
N GLU A 169 -2.66 -6.21 15.94
CA GLU A 169 -1.38 -6.02 16.63
C GLU A 169 -0.20 -6.14 15.65
N ARG A 170 -0.08 -7.29 14.96
CA ARG A 170 0.99 -7.51 13.98
C ARG A 170 0.82 -6.61 12.76
N GLY A 171 -0.41 -6.42 12.28
CA GLY A 171 -0.68 -5.56 11.14
C GLY A 171 -0.32 -4.10 11.40
N SER A 172 -0.63 -3.56 12.58
CA SER A 172 -0.25 -2.20 12.96
C SER A 172 1.27 -2.05 13.08
N TYR A 173 1.95 -3.05 13.62
CA TYR A 173 3.41 -3.06 13.66
C TYR A 173 4.02 -3.03 12.24
N ASP A 174 3.58 -3.92 11.36
CA ASP A 174 4.02 -3.97 9.96
C ASP A 174 3.76 -2.63 9.24
N PHE A 175 2.61 -2.02 9.49
CA PHE A 175 2.27 -0.71 8.94
C PHE A 175 3.19 0.39 9.48
N MET A 176 3.42 0.44 10.79
CA MET A 176 4.29 1.44 11.41
C MET A 176 5.71 1.36 10.87
N ILE A 177 6.27 0.16 10.75
CA ILE A 177 7.63 -0.02 10.22
C ILE A 177 7.71 0.43 8.75
N LYS A 178 6.73 0.06 7.92
CA LYS A 178 6.71 0.49 6.51
C LYS A 178 6.58 2.00 6.37
N ASN A 179 5.69 2.60 7.17
CA ASN A 179 5.49 4.05 7.16
C ASN A 179 6.74 4.79 7.66
N LEU A 180 7.36 4.30 8.73
CA LEU A 180 8.62 4.85 9.23
C LEU A 180 9.71 4.79 8.15
N LEU A 181 9.93 3.62 7.56
CA LEU A 181 10.93 3.46 6.51
C LEU A 181 10.66 4.41 5.34
N GLN A 182 9.41 4.50 4.87
CA GLN A 182 9.05 5.39 3.77
C GLN A 182 9.35 6.86 4.09
N ILE A 183 8.98 7.33 5.29
CA ILE A 183 9.25 8.71 5.73
C ILE A 183 10.75 8.97 5.85
N GLU A 184 11.49 8.06 6.48
CA GLU A 184 12.94 8.18 6.67
C GLU A 184 13.68 8.20 5.32
N TYR A 185 13.27 7.38 4.35
CA TYR A 185 13.86 7.41 3.00
C TYR A 185 13.64 8.74 2.29
N ILE A 186 12.41 9.30 2.37
CA ILE A 186 12.08 10.59 1.75
C ILE A 186 12.90 11.71 2.40
N HIS A 187 12.99 11.74 3.72
CA HIS A 187 13.77 12.75 4.44
C HIS A 187 15.28 12.62 4.16
N ALA A 188 15.83 11.40 4.21
CA ALA A 188 17.25 11.17 3.92
C ALA A 188 17.63 11.61 2.51
N PHE A 189 16.79 11.29 1.52
CA PHE A 189 17.02 11.71 0.13
C PHE A 189 16.87 13.23 -0.06
N SER A 190 15.92 13.85 0.65
CA SER A 190 15.76 15.32 0.63
C SER A 190 16.99 16.03 1.22
N ILE A 191 17.53 15.54 2.33
CA ILE A 191 18.77 16.07 2.94
C ILE A 191 19.97 15.89 2.00
N LEU A 192 20.05 14.77 1.30
CA LEU A 192 21.09 14.52 0.30
C LEU A 192 21.02 15.54 -0.85
N LEU A 193 19.82 15.81 -1.39
CA LEU A 193 19.62 16.81 -2.45
C LEU A 193 19.96 18.23 -1.98
N LEU A 194 19.60 18.60 -0.75
CA LEU A 194 20.00 19.88 -0.14
C LEU A 194 21.53 19.99 -0.02
N SER A 195 22.20 18.90 0.36
CA SER A 195 23.65 18.85 0.44
C SER A 195 24.31 19.06 -0.93
N PHE A 196 23.75 18.46 -1.99
CA PHE A 196 24.20 18.73 -3.36
C PHE A 196 23.94 20.17 -3.79
N SER A 197 22.81 20.76 -3.41
CA SER A 197 22.54 22.18 -3.68
C SER A 197 23.63 23.07 -3.07
N ILE A 198 23.94 22.88 -1.79
CA ILE A 198 25.00 23.63 -1.08
C ILE A 198 26.37 23.44 -1.73
N LEU A 199 26.70 22.20 -2.13
CA LEU A 199 27.94 21.89 -2.83
C LEU A 199 28.04 22.66 -4.16
N PHE A 200 27.00 22.60 -5.00
CA PHE A 200 27.01 23.27 -6.30
C PHE A 200 27.00 24.79 -6.19
N ILE A 201 26.30 25.35 -5.19
CA ILE A 201 26.42 26.77 -4.85
C ILE A 201 27.86 27.10 -4.53
N SER A 202 28.51 26.32 -3.65
CA SER A 202 29.90 26.55 -3.24
C SER A 202 30.88 26.52 -4.42
N ILE A 203 30.67 25.61 -5.39
CA ILE A 203 31.47 25.56 -6.62
C ILE A 203 31.18 26.78 -7.50
N TYR A 204 29.91 27.14 -7.70
CA TYR A 204 29.51 28.31 -8.48
C TYR A 204 30.09 29.62 -7.90
N LEU A 205 30.09 29.78 -6.58
CA LEU A 205 30.67 30.96 -5.92
C LEU A 205 32.16 31.12 -6.26
N LYS A 206 32.91 30.01 -6.40
CA LYS A 206 34.32 30.00 -6.82
C LYS A 206 34.50 30.12 -8.34
N ARG A 207 33.53 29.65 -9.14
CA ARG A 207 33.57 29.56 -10.60
C ARG A 207 32.39 30.28 -11.24
N ARG A 208 32.26 31.59 -11.01
CA ARG A 208 31.10 32.40 -11.43
C ARG A 208 30.81 32.39 -12.93
N LYS A 209 31.80 32.09 -13.78
CA LYS A 209 31.63 31.96 -15.24
C LYS A 209 30.96 30.64 -15.65
N GLU A 210 31.02 29.61 -14.81
CA GLU A 210 30.43 28.29 -15.06
C GLU A 210 29.01 28.24 -14.49
N VAL A 211 28.07 28.92 -15.16
CA VAL A 211 26.67 29.10 -14.72
C VAL A 211 25.93 27.77 -14.55
N MET A 212 26.38 26.69 -15.20
CA MET A 212 25.77 25.36 -15.04
C MET A 212 25.69 24.88 -13.60
N TYR A 213 26.68 25.21 -12.76
CA TYR A 213 26.62 24.84 -11.33
C TYR A 213 25.51 25.56 -10.57
N PHE A 214 25.18 26.79 -10.96
CA PHE A 214 24.03 27.49 -10.39
C PHE A 214 22.72 26.80 -10.76
N TYR A 215 22.57 26.38 -12.02
CA TYR A 215 21.38 25.64 -12.44
C TYR A 215 21.25 24.30 -11.72
N TYR A 216 22.34 23.53 -11.56
CA TYR A 216 22.30 22.29 -10.80
C TYR A 216 21.91 22.51 -9.34
N ALA A 217 22.45 23.56 -8.71
CA ALA A 217 22.09 23.91 -7.34
C ALA A 217 20.60 24.23 -7.18
N MET A 218 20.05 25.03 -8.09
CA MET A 218 18.63 25.40 -8.04
C MET A 218 17.75 24.19 -8.29
N THR A 219 18.08 23.35 -9.27
CA THR A 219 17.32 22.12 -9.55
C THR A 219 17.30 21.18 -8.36
N THR A 220 18.44 20.90 -7.71
CA THR A 220 18.46 20.01 -6.55
C THR A 220 17.76 20.61 -5.33
N LEU A 221 17.78 21.95 -5.17
CA LEU A 221 17.02 22.64 -4.14
C LEU A 221 15.51 22.50 -4.34
N PHE A 222 15.02 22.79 -5.55
CA PHE A 222 13.60 22.65 -5.87
C PHE A 222 13.13 21.20 -5.72
N LEU A 223 13.93 20.22 -6.15
CA LEU A 223 13.59 18.82 -5.97
C LEU A 223 13.51 18.43 -4.48
N ALA A 224 14.43 18.92 -3.65
CA ALA A 224 14.38 18.68 -2.20
C ALA A 224 13.12 19.28 -1.56
N ASP A 225 12.76 20.52 -1.93
CA ASP A 225 11.55 21.19 -1.44
C ASP A 225 10.28 20.42 -1.82
N MET A 226 10.19 19.96 -3.08
CA MET A 226 9.07 19.15 -3.54
C MET A 226 8.91 17.83 -2.77
N MET A 227 10.02 17.22 -2.35
CA MET A 227 9.97 15.95 -1.60
C MET A 227 9.60 16.12 -0.13
N ILE A 228 9.91 17.26 0.49
CA ILE A 228 9.53 17.57 1.87
C ILE A 228 8.01 17.79 1.99
N LEU A 229 7.35 18.23 0.91
CA LEU A 229 5.91 18.53 0.89
C LEU A 229 5.02 17.29 0.61
N GLN A 230 5.60 16.11 0.40
CA GLN A 230 4.89 14.86 0.09
C GLN A 230 4.60 14.02 1.35
#